data_AF-A0A838WRT9-F1
#
_entry.id   AF-A0A838WRT9-F1
#
_cell.length_a   1.000
_cell.length_b   1.000
_cell.length_c   1.000
_cell.angle_alpha   90.00
_cell.angle_beta   90.00
_cell.angle_gamma   90.00
#
_symmetry.space_group_name_H-M   'P 1'
#
loop_
_entity.id
_entity.type
_entity.pdbx_description
1 polymer ?
#
loop_
_entity_poly.entity_id
_entity_poly.type
_entity_poly.pdbx_seq_one_letter_code
_entity_poly.pdbx_strand_id
1 'polypeptide(L)'
;IKERPQDVQALVNTWFETLDYIKANPEKSNEIMAKRAGVTVDEYKKYAEGTKIFSFEDNLQAFSSTSNIVSLKYTAQEIAKFLVEVKLAKKLPDLSQIFDDRFVKAYAAKQK
;
A
#
# COMPACT_ATOMS: atom_id res chain seq x y z
N ILE A 1 -12.55 7.57 8.39
CA ILE A 1 -13.20 6.44 7.66
C ILE A 1 -14.73 6.41 7.89
N LYS A 2 -15.23 6.39 9.14
CA LYS A 2 -16.68 6.31 9.41
C LYS A 2 -17.48 7.57 9.05
N GLU A 3 -16.91 8.76 9.29
CA GLU A 3 -17.61 10.03 9.11
C GLU A 3 -17.58 10.56 7.68
N ARG A 4 -16.51 10.25 6.93
CA ARG A 4 -16.29 10.71 5.55
C ARG A 4 -15.84 9.56 4.64
N PRO A 5 -16.62 8.47 4.52
CA PRO A 5 -16.22 7.31 3.71
C PRO A 5 -16.09 7.66 2.22
N GLN A 6 -16.90 8.60 1.72
CA GLN A 6 -16.81 9.06 0.33
C GLN A 6 -15.48 9.73 0.00
N ASP A 7 -14.91 10.49 0.94
CA ASP A 7 -13.61 11.13 0.77
C ASP A 7 -12.48 10.11 0.77
N VAL A 8 -12.58 9.09 1.62
CA VAL A 8 -11.62 7.97 1.63
C VAL A 8 -11.68 7.23 0.29
N GLN A 9 -12.88 6.99 -0.24
CA GLN A 9 -13.04 6.41 -1.56
C GLN A 9 -12.43 7.29 -2.66
N ALA A 10 -12.64 8.60 -2.60
CA ALA A 10 -12.06 9.53 -3.56
C ALA A 10 -10.53 9.47 -3.52
N LEU A 11 -9.92 9.43 -2.33
CA LEU A 11 -8.48 9.27 -2.18
C LEU A 11 -7.96 7.95 -2.79
N VAL A 12 -8.67 6.85 -2.56
CA VAL A 12 -8.30 5.54 -3.16
C VAL A 12 -8.42 5.58 -4.68
N ASN A 13 -9.46 6.21 -5.24
CA ASN A 13 -9.58 6.35 -6.69
C ASN A 13 -8.43 7.19 -7.26
N THR A 14 -8.15 8.35 -6.67
CA THR A 14 -7.06 9.24 -7.08
C THR A 14 -5.69 8.57 -6.96
N TRP A 15 -5.49 7.68 -5.97
CA TRP A 15 -4.26 6.90 -5.88
C TRP A 15 -4.05 6.04 -7.12
N PHE A 16 -5.06 5.31 -7.59
CA PHE A 16 -4.93 4.48 -8.78
C PHE A 16 -4.83 5.30 -10.07
N GLU A 17 -5.55 6.43 -10.18
CA GLU A 17 -5.34 7.41 -11.27
C GLU A 17 -3.88 7.94 -11.27
N THR A 18 -3.28 8.13 -10.10
CA THR A 18 -1.87 8.53 -9.97
C THR A 18 -0.95 7.43 -10.47
N LEU A 19 -1.25 6.15 -10.22
CA LEU A 19 -0.45 5.04 -10.76
C LEU A 19 -0.53 4.98 -12.29
N ASP A 20 -1.70 5.22 -12.86
CA ASP A 20 -1.87 5.30 -14.32
C ASP A 20 -1.07 6.46 -14.90
N TYR A 21 -1.08 7.63 -14.23
CA TYR A 21 -0.25 8.77 -14.62
C TYR A 21 1.24 8.43 -14.57
N ILE A 22 1.71 7.78 -13.50
CA ILE A 22 3.12 7.37 -13.36
C ILE A 22 3.53 6.44 -14.50
N LYS A 23 2.68 5.47 -14.83
CA LYS A 23 2.92 4.53 -15.93
C LYS A 23 2.98 5.23 -17.28
N ALA A 24 2.10 6.21 -17.51
CA ALA A 24 2.05 6.97 -18.75
C ALA A 24 3.15 8.04 -18.86
N ASN A 25 3.69 8.53 -17.74
CA ASN A 25 4.63 9.65 -17.69
C ASN A 25 5.88 9.33 -16.82
N PRO A 26 6.62 8.24 -17.10
CA PRO A 26 7.65 7.74 -16.20
C PRO A 26 8.79 8.74 -15.96
N GLU A 27 9.21 9.51 -16.97
CA GLU A 27 10.24 10.53 -16.82
C GLU A 27 9.79 11.63 -15.87
N LYS A 28 8.59 12.19 -16.11
CA LYS A 28 8.07 13.28 -15.30
C LYS A 28 7.81 12.86 -13.86
N SER A 29 7.28 11.65 -13.68
CA SER A 29 7.06 11.08 -12.36
C SER A 29 8.38 10.84 -11.62
N ASN A 30 9.41 10.34 -12.29
CA ASN A 30 10.73 10.17 -11.68
C ASN A 30 11.35 11.51 -11.27
N GLU A 31 11.20 12.59 -12.06
CA GLU A 31 11.63 13.93 -11.65
C GLU A 31 10.94 14.41 -10.37
N ILE A 32 9.61 14.28 -10.30
CA ILE A 32 8.81 14.69 -9.14
C ILE A 32 9.23 13.90 -7.90
N MET A 33 9.35 12.57 -8.04
CA MET A 33 9.67 11.69 -6.93
C MET A 33 11.11 11.86 -6.46
N ALA A 34 12.08 12.01 -7.37
CA ALA A 34 13.48 12.29 -7.03
C ALA A 34 13.60 13.61 -6.27
N LYS A 35 12.94 14.67 -6.77
CA LYS A 35 12.88 15.97 -6.08
C LYS A 35 12.30 15.84 -4.67
N ARG A 36 11.23 15.06 -4.50
CA ARG A 36 10.59 14.86 -3.19
C ARG A 36 11.45 14.06 -2.22
N ALA A 37 12.21 13.09 -2.74
CA ALA A 37 13.14 12.25 -1.99
C ALA A 37 14.49 12.95 -1.69
N GLY A 38 14.79 14.07 -2.35
CA GLY A 38 16.04 14.82 -2.16
C GLY A 38 17.25 14.14 -2.80
N VAL A 39 17.03 13.35 -3.85
CA VAL A 39 18.08 12.63 -4.58
C VAL A 39 18.04 12.96 -6.07
N THR A 40 19.06 12.56 -6.81
CA THR A 40 19.06 12.65 -8.27
C THR A 40 18.06 11.68 -8.90
N VAL A 41 17.67 11.94 -10.15
CA VAL A 41 16.77 11.04 -10.90
C VAL A 41 17.39 9.64 -11.06
N ASP A 42 18.70 9.55 -11.26
CA ASP A 42 19.39 8.26 -11.43
C ASP A 42 19.47 7.46 -10.12
N GLU A 43 19.65 8.13 -8.98
CA GLU A 43 19.55 7.48 -7.67
C GLU A 43 18.12 7.00 -7.39
N TYR A 44 17.12 7.82 -7.72
CA TYR A 44 15.73 7.44 -7.54
C TYR A 44 15.35 6.20 -8.36
N LYS A 45 15.80 6.12 -9.62
CA LYS A 45 15.55 4.94 -10.48
C LYS A 45 16.07 3.65 -9.83
N LYS A 46 17.26 3.68 -9.20
CA LYS A 46 17.80 2.53 -8.46
C LYS A 46 16.93 2.13 -7.26
N TYR A 47 16.31 3.09 -6.58
CA TYR A 47 15.37 2.79 -5.49
C TYR A 47 14.07 2.18 -6.02
N ALA A 48 13.59 2.68 -7.17
CA ALA A 48 12.39 2.20 -7.82
C ALA A 48 12.53 0.73 -8.27
N GLU A 49 13.72 0.31 -8.73
CA GLU A 49 13.99 -1.09 -9.10
C GLU A 49 13.76 -2.08 -7.94
N GLY A 50 14.04 -1.67 -6.70
CA GLY A 50 13.81 -2.47 -5.50
C GLY A 50 12.39 -2.36 -4.91
N THR A 51 11.52 -1.56 -5.51
CA THR A 51 10.21 -1.22 -4.95
C THR A 51 9.08 -1.76 -5.81
N LYS A 52 8.20 -2.57 -5.23
CA LYS A 52 6.93 -2.94 -5.86
C LYS A 52 5.81 -2.01 -5.38
N ILE A 53 5.29 -1.18 -6.28
CA ILE A 53 4.02 -0.47 -6.04
C ILE A 53 2.89 -1.43 -6.40
N PHE A 54 2.01 -1.73 -5.44
CA PHE A 54 0.92 -2.68 -5.64
C PHE A 54 -0.16 -2.11 -6.56
N SER A 55 -0.63 -2.94 -7.50
CA SER A 55 -1.88 -2.68 -8.22
C SER A 55 -3.10 -2.91 -7.33
N PHE A 56 -4.31 -2.61 -7.83
CA PHE A 56 -5.52 -2.94 -7.09
C PHE A 56 -5.73 -4.46 -6.97
N GLU A 57 -5.31 -5.25 -7.96
CA GLU A 57 -5.34 -6.72 -7.89
C GLU A 57 -4.35 -7.25 -6.85
N ASP A 58 -3.13 -6.71 -6.81
CA ASP A 58 -2.17 -7.01 -5.75
C ASP A 58 -2.76 -6.69 -4.37
N ASN A 59 -3.45 -5.55 -4.23
CA ASN A 59 -4.14 -5.19 -2.99
C ASN A 59 -5.21 -6.24 -2.63
N LEU A 60 -6.06 -6.66 -3.57
CA LEU A 60 -7.09 -7.67 -3.31
C LEU A 60 -6.48 -9.00 -2.84
N GLN A 61 -5.37 -9.42 -3.43
CA GLN A 61 -4.63 -10.59 -2.96
C GLN A 61 -4.07 -10.36 -1.55
N ALA A 62 -3.51 -9.18 -1.30
CA ALA A 62 -2.94 -8.85 0.00
C ALA A 62 -3.98 -8.75 1.11
N PHE A 63 -5.22 -8.36 0.80
CA PHE A 63 -6.35 -8.35 1.73
C PHE A 63 -6.99 -9.73 1.94
N SER A 64 -6.65 -10.73 1.12
CA SER A 64 -7.14 -12.09 1.28
C SER A 64 -6.66 -12.70 2.60
N SER A 65 -7.42 -13.67 3.13
CA SER A 65 -7.11 -14.27 4.43
C SER A 65 -6.25 -15.54 4.29
N THR A 66 -5.24 -15.51 3.43
CA THR A 66 -4.28 -16.61 3.31
C THR A 66 -3.34 -16.67 4.52
N SER A 67 -2.87 -17.86 4.85
CA SER A 67 -1.91 -18.10 5.94
C SER A 67 -0.46 -18.00 5.48
N ASN A 68 -0.16 -17.06 4.59
CA ASN A 68 1.19 -16.85 4.05
C ASN A 68 1.50 -15.35 3.90
N ILE A 69 2.76 -15.04 3.56
CA ILE A 69 3.30 -13.67 3.52
C ILE A 69 2.57 -12.72 2.55
N VAL A 70 1.78 -13.26 1.60
CA VAL A 70 0.97 -12.43 0.70
C VAL A 70 -0.10 -11.68 1.48
N SER A 71 -0.69 -12.31 2.50
CA SER A 71 -1.74 -11.72 3.33
C SER A 71 -1.18 -10.68 4.29
N LEU A 72 -1.71 -9.46 4.23
CA LEU A 72 -1.42 -8.39 5.18
C LEU A 72 -1.75 -8.80 6.62
N LYS A 73 -2.82 -9.59 6.81
CA LYS A 73 -3.25 -10.06 8.13
C LYS A 73 -2.23 -11.04 8.72
N TYR A 74 -1.76 -11.99 7.91
CA TYR A 74 -0.74 -12.94 8.33
C TYR A 74 0.57 -12.21 8.65
N THR A 75 1.03 -11.36 7.72
CA THR A 75 2.30 -10.63 7.88
C THR A 75 2.26 -9.68 9.08
N ALA A 76 1.14 -9.01 9.35
CA ALA A 76 0.99 -8.16 10.54
C ALA A 76 1.07 -8.97 11.85
N GLN A 77 0.53 -10.20 11.88
CA GLN A 77 0.66 -11.08 13.04
C GLN A 77 2.12 -11.49 13.28
N GLU A 78 2.84 -11.86 12.22
CA GLU A 78 4.25 -12.26 12.32
C GLU A 78 5.13 -11.08 12.78
N ILE A 79 4.92 -9.88 12.22
CA ILE A 79 5.61 -8.66 12.67
C ILE A 79 5.30 -8.36 14.14
N ALA A 80 4.02 -8.44 14.55
CA ALA A 80 3.62 -8.18 15.93
C ALA A 80 4.28 -9.16 16.92
N LYS A 81 4.33 -10.45 16.58
CA LYS A 81 5.02 -11.47 17.39
C LYS A 81 6.51 -11.15 17.52
N PHE A 82 7.17 -10.87 16.40
CA PHE A 82 8.59 -10.53 16.38
C PHE A 82 8.90 -9.31 17.26
N LEU A 83 8.13 -8.23 17.14
CA LEU A 83 8.32 -7.01 17.94
C LEU A 83 8.17 -7.25 19.45
N VAL A 84 7.27 -8.15 19.85
CA VAL A 84 7.13 -8.55 21.26
C VAL A 84 8.32 -9.39 21.72
N GLU A 85 8.76 -10.35 20.90
CA GLU A 85 9.91 -11.22 21.18
C GLU A 85 11.19 -10.41 21.42
N VAL A 86 11.47 -9.43 20.56
CA VAL A 86 12.65 -8.55 20.66
C VAL A 86 12.45 -7.37 21.62
N LYS A 87 11.34 -7.36 22.38
CA LYS A 87 11.02 -6.34 23.41
C LYS A 87 10.87 -4.90 22.89
N LEU A 88 10.62 -4.72 21.59
CA LEU A 88 10.26 -3.43 20.99
C LEU A 88 8.77 -3.10 21.21
N ALA A 89 7.93 -4.12 21.45
CA ALA A 89 6.54 -3.98 21.85
C ALA A 89 6.28 -4.69 23.19
N LYS A 90 5.41 -4.13 24.04
CA LYS A 90 5.09 -4.70 25.37
C LYS A 90 4.15 -5.91 25.30
N LYS A 91 3.26 -5.93 24.31
CA LYS A 91 2.25 -6.98 24.11
C LYS A 91 1.77 -6.97 22.66
N LEU A 92 1.10 -8.04 22.26
CA LEU A 92 0.44 -8.11 20.96
C LEU A 92 -0.68 -7.05 20.86
N PRO A 93 -0.71 -6.22 19.82
CA PRO A 93 -1.81 -5.29 19.57
C PRO A 93 -3.04 -6.01 19.02
N ASP A 94 -4.21 -5.38 19.14
CA ASP A 94 -5.40 -5.81 18.42
C ASP A 94 -5.29 -5.39 16.94
N LEU A 95 -5.20 -6.39 16.06
CA LEU A 95 -5.08 -6.20 14.61
C LEU A 95 -6.44 -6.28 13.90
N SER A 96 -7.56 -6.48 14.61
CA SER A 96 -8.86 -6.70 14.00
C SER A 96 -9.40 -5.49 13.21
N GLN A 97 -8.91 -4.28 13.53
CA GLN A 97 -9.43 -3.02 12.98
C GLN A 97 -8.48 -2.30 12.01
N ILE A 98 -7.29 -2.84 11.71
CA ILE A 98 -6.27 -2.10 10.93
C ILE A 98 -6.41 -2.26 9.41
N PHE A 99 -7.21 -3.23 8.95
CA PHE A 99 -7.40 -3.52 7.53
C PHE A 99 -8.87 -3.33 7.14
N ASP A 100 -9.11 -2.42 6.20
CA ASP A 100 -10.44 -2.14 5.63
C ASP A 100 -10.35 -2.22 4.09
N ASP A 101 -10.79 -3.34 3.54
CA ASP A 101 -10.68 -3.64 2.11
C ASP A 101 -11.83 -3.08 1.26
N ARG A 102 -12.83 -2.45 1.90
CA ARG A 102 -14.06 -2.02 1.23
C ARG A 102 -13.79 -1.02 0.11
N PHE A 103 -12.84 -0.11 0.30
CA PHE A 103 -12.53 0.94 -0.67
C PHE A 103 -11.81 0.42 -1.92
N VAL A 104 -10.90 -0.54 -1.74
CA VAL A 104 -10.21 -1.20 -2.86
C VAL A 104 -11.17 -2.12 -3.61
N LYS A 105 -12.02 -2.87 -2.90
CA LYS A 105 -13.08 -3.68 -3.53
C LYS A 105 -14.05 -2.84 -4.33
N ALA A 106 -14.47 -1.70 -3.79
CA ALA A 106 -15.36 -0.77 -4.47
C ALA A 106 -14.71 -0.17 -5.73
N TYR A 107 -13.40 0.14 -5.69
CA TYR A 107 -12.65 0.54 -6.88
C TYR A 107 -12.62 -0.59 -7.91
N ALA A 108 -12.19 -1.80 -7.51
CA ALA A 108 -12.07 -2.95 -8.41
C ALA A 108 -13.40 -3.35 -9.07
N ALA A 109 -14.52 -3.20 -8.38
CA ALA A 109 -15.85 -3.46 -8.93
C ALA A 109 -16.23 -2.52 -10.08
N LYS A 110 -15.66 -1.30 -10.15
CA LYS A 110 -15.87 -0.34 -11.24
C LYS A 110 -14.98 -0.56 -12.46
N GLN A 111 -13.92 -1.37 -12.31
CA GLN A 111 -12.98 -1.69 -13.39
C GLN A 111 -13.41 -2.91 -14.21
N LYS A 112 -14.53 -3.55 -13.83
CA LYS A 112 -15.16 -4.64 -14.57
C LYS A 112 -16.19 -4.10 -15.54
#